data_AF-A0A2N0LLX0-F1
#
_entry.id   AF-A0A2N0LLX0-F1
#
_cell.length_a   1.000
_cell.length_b   1.000
_cell.length_c   1.000
_cell.angle_alpha   90.00
_cell.angle_beta   90.00
_cell.angle_gamma   90.00
#
_symmetry.space_group_name_H-M   'P 1'
#
loop_
_entity.id
_entity.type
_entity.pdbx_description
1 polymer ?
#
loop_
_entity_poly.entity_id
_entity_poly.type
_entity_poly.pdbx_seq_one_letter_code
_entity_poly.pdbx_strand_id
1 'polypeptide(L)'
;MPISKRQLELGIDSEAEEWMRQAYHLLAENRDLAYSTWELHEAVLGTAPFPDAKSQKFAGVLDILAETGAADKGVVDETDYYIFRHAIDTNTWERDLSKV
;
A
#
# COMPACT_ATOMS: atom_id res chain seq x y z
N MET A 1 14.92 13.83 -7.65
CA MET A 1 14.54 14.67 -6.49
C MET A 1 15.16 14.07 -5.23
N PRO A 2 15.52 14.86 -4.21
CA PRO A 2 15.94 14.30 -2.93
C PRO A 2 14.80 13.49 -2.30
N ILE A 3 15.12 12.34 -1.69
CA ILE A 3 14.18 11.52 -0.92
C ILE A 3 14.38 11.78 0.57
N SER A 4 13.32 11.60 1.36
CA SER A 4 13.38 11.70 2.81
C SER A 4 14.11 10.49 3.43
N LYS A 5 14.58 10.61 4.68
CA LYS A 5 15.17 9.49 5.45
C LYS A 5 14.23 8.28 5.49
N ARG A 6 12.93 8.54 5.70
CA ARG A 6 11.89 7.52 5.74
C ARG A 6 11.69 6.84 4.38
N GLN A 7 11.63 7.61 3.31
CA GLN A 7 11.56 7.06 1.95
C GLN A 7 12.77 6.16 1.65
N LEU A 8 13.97 6.57 2.09
CA LEU A 8 15.17 5.74 1.99
C LEU A 8 15.08 4.46 2.83
N GLU A 9 14.58 4.54 4.07
CA GLU A 9 14.41 3.38 4.96
C GLU A 9 13.38 2.37 4.42
N LEU A 10 12.30 2.87 3.83
CA LEU A 10 11.27 2.05 3.17
C LEU A 10 11.68 1.61 1.75
N GLY A 11 12.78 2.14 1.20
CA GLY A 11 13.22 1.82 -0.17
C GLY A 11 12.30 2.36 -1.27
N ILE A 12 11.55 3.44 -1.02
CA ILE A 12 10.56 4.01 -1.94
C ILE A 12 10.92 5.44 -2.37
N ASP A 13 10.39 5.88 -3.51
CA ASP A 13 10.40 7.27 -3.94
C ASP A 13 9.07 7.98 -3.61
N SER A 14 8.96 9.28 -3.91
CA SER A 14 7.75 10.05 -3.63
C SER A 14 6.51 9.57 -4.38
N GLU A 15 6.68 8.98 -5.56
CA GLU A 15 5.57 8.43 -6.34
C GLU A 15 5.04 7.15 -5.69
N ALA A 16 5.95 6.24 -5.34
CA ALA A 16 5.62 5.02 -4.60
C ALA A 16 4.97 5.33 -3.24
N GLU A 17 5.45 6.34 -2.52
CA GLU A 17 4.84 6.75 -1.25
C GLU A 17 3.40 7.27 -1.45
N GLU A 18 3.14 8.00 -2.52
CA GLU A 18 1.79 8.47 -2.84
C GLU A 18 0.85 7.31 -3.16
N TRP A 19 1.31 6.31 -3.93
CA TRP A 19 0.55 5.08 -4.17
C TRP A 19 0.24 4.32 -2.87
N MET A 20 1.23 4.25 -1.99
CA MET A 20 1.10 3.64 -0.67
C MET A 20 0.01 4.34 0.17
N ARG A 21 -0.05 5.68 0.14
CA ARG A 21 -1.11 6.45 0.83
C ARG A 21 -2.48 6.21 0.23
N GLN A 22 -2.60 6.19 -1.10
CA GLN A 22 -3.88 5.97 -1.77
C GLN A 22 -4.43 4.56 -1.49
N ALA A 23 -3.57 3.54 -1.56
CA ALA A 23 -3.94 2.18 -1.18
C ALA A 23 -4.36 2.09 0.29
N TYR A 24 -3.60 2.71 1.20
CA TYR A 24 -3.97 2.77 2.62
C TYR A 24 -5.33 3.43 2.84
N HIS A 25 -5.61 4.57 2.21
CA HIS A 25 -6.88 5.27 2.37
C HIS A 25 -8.06 4.42 1.89
N LEU A 26 -7.93 3.78 0.73
CA LEU A 26 -8.96 2.88 0.20
C LEU A 26 -9.25 1.72 1.17
N LEU A 27 -8.20 1.08 1.70
CA LEU A 27 -8.35 0.02 2.70
C LEU A 27 -8.98 0.55 3.99
N ALA A 28 -8.56 1.72 4.47
CA ALA A 28 -9.04 2.31 5.72
C ALA A 28 -10.52 2.75 5.66
N GLU A 29 -11.00 3.13 4.46
CA GLU A 29 -12.40 3.41 4.18
C GLU A 29 -13.25 2.13 4.12
N ASN A 30 -12.65 1.00 3.71
CA ASN A 30 -13.31 -0.28 3.48
C ASN A 30 -12.73 -1.38 4.39
N ARG A 31 -12.79 -1.17 5.71
CA ARG A 31 -12.04 -1.98 6.70
C ARG A 31 -12.35 -3.47 6.72
N ASP A 32 -13.54 -3.86 6.28
CA ASP A 32 -14.00 -5.25 6.28
C ASP A 32 -13.79 -5.95 4.93
N LEU A 33 -13.20 -5.28 3.94
CA LEU A 33 -12.96 -5.80 2.60
C LEU A 33 -11.47 -6.02 2.35
N ALA A 34 -11.13 -7.20 1.82
CA ALA A 34 -9.81 -7.47 1.27
C ALA A 34 -9.81 -7.17 -0.23
N TYR A 35 -8.75 -6.53 -0.72
CA TYR A 35 -8.58 -6.21 -2.13
C TYR A 35 -7.34 -6.92 -2.67
N SER A 36 -7.48 -7.50 -3.86
CA SER A 36 -6.35 -8.09 -4.58
C SER A 36 -5.36 -7.01 -5.03
N THR A 37 -4.12 -7.43 -5.33
CA THR A 37 -3.12 -6.56 -5.98
C THR A 37 -3.69 -5.88 -7.24
N TRP A 38 -4.49 -6.61 -8.02
CA TRP A 38 -5.13 -6.09 -9.24
C TRP A 38 -6.14 -4.97 -8.94
N GLU A 39 -7.05 -5.20 -8.01
CA GLU A 39 -8.09 -4.22 -7.66
C GLU A 39 -7.48 -2.95 -7.07
N LEU A 40 -6.45 -3.07 -6.22
CA LEU A 40 -5.72 -1.92 -5.71
C LEU A 40 -4.96 -1.19 -6.83
N HIS A 41 -4.37 -1.92 -7.76
CA HIS A 41 -3.68 -1.32 -8.90
C HIS A 41 -4.67 -0.53 -9.76
N GLU A 42 -5.82 -1.11 -10.09
CA GLU A 42 -6.86 -0.45 -10.88
C GLU A 42 -7.40 0.80 -10.17
N ALA A 43 -7.62 0.73 -8.86
CA ALA A 43 -8.12 1.86 -8.08
C ALA A 43 -7.11 3.02 -7.97
N VAL A 44 -5.82 2.71 -7.84
CA VAL A 44 -4.77 3.72 -7.57
C VAL A 44 -4.11 4.22 -8.86
N LEU A 45 -3.85 3.34 -9.83
CA LEU A 45 -3.11 3.64 -11.06
C LEU A 45 -3.98 3.68 -12.31
N GLY A 46 -5.24 3.24 -12.21
CA GLY A 46 -6.16 3.07 -13.33
C GLY A 46 -5.93 1.78 -14.11
N THR A 47 -6.75 1.59 -15.14
CA THR A 47 -6.64 0.45 -16.07
C THR A 47 -5.45 0.64 -17.01
N ALA A 48 -4.29 0.10 -16.64
CA ALA A 48 -3.12 -0.05 -17.51
C ALA A 48 -2.95 -1.52 -17.91
N PRO A 49 -2.33 -1.82 -19.08
CA PRO A 49 -2.03 -3.19 -19.46
C PRO A 49 -1.06 -3.86 -18.47
N PHE A 50 -1.32 -5.12 -18.14
CA PHE A 50 -0.59 -5.86 -17.11
C PHE A 50 -0.09 -7.20 -17.67
N PRO A 51 1.13 -7.64 -17.29
CA PRO A 51 2.06 -6.98 -16.38
C PRO A 51 2.98 -5.98 -17.09
N ASP A 52 3.13 -4.77 -16.53
CA ASP A 52 4.17 -3.80 -16.90
C ASP A 52 5.10 -3.49 -15.71
N ALA A 53 6.18 -2.74 -15.98
CA ALA A 53 7.15 -2.38 -14.93
C ALA A 53 6.52 -1.55 -13.80
N LYS A 54 5.48 -0.76 -14.13
CA LYS A 54 4.75 0.06 -13.15
C LYS A 54 3.92 -0.81 -12.21
N SER A 55 3.25 -1.82 -12.76
CA SER A 55 2.47 -2.81 -12.03
C SER A 55 3.33 -3.60 -11.04
N GLN A 56 4.53 -4.02 -11.47
CA GLN A 56 5.48 -4.72 -10.60
C GLN A 56 6.00 -3.81 -9.49
N LYS A 57 6.32 -2.54 -9.80
CA LYS A 57 6.70 -1.53 -8.79
C LYS A 57 5.56 -1.35 -7.77
N PHE A 58 4.31 -1.25 -8.24
CA PHE A 58 3.15 -1.07 -7.38
C PHE A 58 2.90 -2.27 -6.46
N ALA A 59 3.03 -3.51 -6.95
CA ALA A 59 2.94 -4.69 -6.10
C ALA A 59 3.97 -4.66 -4.96
N GLY A 60 5.22 -4.27 -5.24
CA GLY A 60 6.24 -4.07 -4.21
C GLY A 60 5.89 -2.98 -3.19
N VAL A 61 5.20 -1.91 -3.62
CA VAL A 61 4.70 -0.86 -2.72
C VAL A 61 3.64 -1.39 -1.75
N LEU A 62 2.76 -2.29 -2.20
CA LEU A 62 1.76 -2.93 -1.34
C LEU A 62 2.42 -3.87 -0.30
N ASP A 63 3.48 -4.56 -0.69
CA ASP A 63 4.26 -5.38 0.25
C ASP A 63 4.89 -4.52 1.35
N ILE A 64 5.47 -3.37 0.98
CA ILE A 64 6.00 -2.41 1.94
C ILE A 64 4.88 -1.87 2.85
N LEU A 65 3.69 -1.58 2.30
CA LEU A 65 2.52 -1.18 3.10
C LEU A 65 2.15 -2.24 4.14
N ALA A 66 2.17 -3.51 3.77
CA ALA A 66 1.94 -4.62 4.71
C ALA A 66 3.05 -4.72 5.77
N GLU A 67 4.31 -4.50 5.40
CA GLU A 67 5.46 -4.48 6.33
C GLU A 67 5.38 -3.37 7.38
N THR A 68 4.78 -2.21 7.05
CA THR A 68 4.51 -1.16 8.06
C THR A 68 3.45 -1.58 9.09
N GLY A 69 2.70 -2.64 8.79
CA GLY A 69 1.57 -3.09 9.59
C GLY A 69 0.27 -2.33 9.33
N ALA A 70 0.23 -1.35 8.41
CA ALA A 70 -1.00 -0.66 8.06
C ALA A 70 -2.05 -1.60 7.44
N ALA A 71 -1.58 -2.61 6.71
CA ALA A 71 -2.39 -3.65 6.10
C ALA A 71 -1.87 -5.04 6.48
N ASP A 72 -2.75 -6.03 6.49
CA ASP A 72 -2.36 -7.44 6.49
C ASP A 72 -2.41 -7.96 5.05
N LYS A 73 -1.40 -8.75 4.69
CA LYS A 73 -1.31 -9.47 3.41
C LYS A 73 -1.71 -10.94 3.61
N GLY A 74 -2.58 -11.46 2.75
CA GLY A 74 -2.97 -12.86 2.69
C GLY A 74 -2.97 -13.37 1.25
N VAL A 75 -2.91 -14.69 1.07
CA VAL A 75 -2.94 -15.32 -0.26
C VAL A 75 -4.17 -16.20 -0.38
N VAL A 76 -4.95 -16.02 -1.44
CA VAL A 76 -6.11 -16.85 -1.80
C VAL A 76 -5.99 -17.21 -3.27
N ASP A 77 -5.99 -18.50 -3.59
CA ASP A 77 -5.85 -19.00 -4.96
C ASP A 77 -4.70 -18.32 -5.74
N GLU A 78 -3.50 -18.35 -5.15
CA GLU A 78 -2.27 -17.75 -5.71
C GLU A 78 -2.32 -16.22 -5.91
N THR A 79 -3.38 -15.57 -5.45
CA THR A 79 -3.58 -14.12 -5.53
C THR A 79 -3.31 -13.48 -4.18
N ASP A 80 -2.47 -12.46 -4.18
CA ASP A 80 -2.21 -11.62 -3.02
C ASP A 80 -3.39 -10.67 -2.76
N TYR A 81 -3.89 -10.68 -1.53
CA TYR A 81 -4.94 -9.80 -1.02
C TYR A 81 -4.43 -8.99 0.16
N TYR A 82 -4.92 -7.77 0.28
CA TYR A 82 -4.57 -6.82 1.33
C TYR A 82 -5.84 -6.33 2.02
N ILE A 83 -5.83 -6.30 3.34
CA ILE A 83 -6.94 -5.79 4.17
C ILE A 83 -6.40 -4.77 5.17
N PHE A 84 -7.21 -3.78 5.52
CA PHE A 84 -6.86 -2.82 6.56
C PHE A 84 -6.63 -3.52 7.90
N ARG A 85 -5.51 -3.21 8.55
CA ARG A 85 -5.19 -3.76 9.88
C ARG A 85 -5.44 -2.76 10.99
N HIS A 86 -4.79 -1.60 10.91
CA HIS A 86 -4.94 -0.55 11.91
C HIS A 86 -4.51 0.82 11.38
N ALA A 87 -4.96 1.87 12.07
CA ALA A 87 -4.63 3.23 11.70
C ALA A 87 -3.15 3.54 11.97
N ILE A 88 -2.52 4.14 10.97
CA ILE A 88 -1.13 4.60 10.98
C ILE A 88 -1.11 6.06 10.51
N ASP A 89 -0.20 6.87 11.04
CA ASP A 89 0.04 8.22 10.52
C ASP A 89 0.79 8.11 9.20
N THR A 90 0.16 8.49 8.09
CA THR A 90 0.75 8.38 6.74
C THR A 90 1.91 9.37 6.48
N ASN A 91 2.17 10.30 7.41
CA ASN A 91 3.34 11.19 7.40
C ASN A 91 4.56 10.59 8.09
N THR A 92 4.39 9.55 8.90
CA THR A 92 5.51 8.86 9.59
C THR A 92 5.56 7.35 9.29
N TRP A 93 4.46 6.77 8.83
CA TRP A 93 4.21 5.33 8.75
C TRP A 93 4.35 4.61 10.10
N GLU A 94 4.15 5.33 11.19
CA GLU A 94 4.13 4.81 12.55
C GLU A 94 2.70 4.72 13.10
N ARG A 95 2.49 3.81 14.05
CA ARG A 95 1.18 3.62 14.69
C ARG A 95 0.63 4.92 15.25
N ASP A 96 -0.59 5.26 14.85
CA ASP A 96 -1.32 6.39 15.41
C ASP A 96 -1.93 5.98 16.75
N LEU A 97 -1.16 6.16 17.83
CA LEU A 97 -1.57 5.84 19.20
C LEU A 97 -2.70 6.74 19.73
N SER A 98 -3.10 7.79 18.99
CA SER A 98 -4.20 8.67 19.39
C SER A 98 -5.59 8.13 19.06
N LYS A 99 -5.68 7.01 18.34
CA LYS A 99 -6.94 6.39 17.87
C LYS A 99 -7.26 5.05 18.54
N VAL A 100 -6.69 4.79 19.71
CA VAL A 100 -6.98 3.61 20.56
C VAL A 100 -8.15 3.89 21.50
#